data_AF-A0AB39WI89-F1
#
_entry.id   AF-A0AB39WI89-F1
#
_cell.length_a   1.000
_cell.length_b   1.000
_cell.length_c   1.000
_cell.angle_alpha   90.00
_cell.angle_beta   90.00
_cell.angle_gamma   90.00
#
_symmetry.space_group_name_H-M   'P 1'
#
loop_
_entity.id
_entity.type
_entity.pdbx_description
1 polymer ?
#
loop_
_entity_poly.entity_id
_entity_poly.type
_entity_poly.pdbx_seq_one_letter_code
_entity_poly.pdbx_strand_id
1 'polypeptide(L)'
;MKTLVLLFALLFTGVVSFAQQDAQFTQYMYNTININPAYAGSRGALSIFGLHRAQWVGLDGAPVTNAISINTPINNSKLGLGISIINDKIGPTHENTISADLSYTIPTTESVKLSFGIKATANLFDLDVSRLNPVDDDPSLHDYNNKFSPNIGAGIYLHSDRAYLGLSVPNFIETNRYDDNEVAIFKEQINYYLIGGYVFDLTSDLKFKPAFMTKMVKGAPLQVDLSGNFMINEKFVLGIAYRWSAALSAMAGFQVSEGLYIGYGYDWETTNLDNYNSGSHEVFLRYELFKNNKKMTTPRFF
;
A
#
# COMPACT_ATOMS: atom_id res chain seq x y z
N MET A 1 -33.73 6.91 -24.72
CA MET A 1 -33.29 6.99 -23.30
C MET A 1 -33.18 5.61 -22.64
N LYS A 2 -34.21 4.75 -22.68
CA LYS A 2 -34.15 3.40 -22.10
C LYS A 2 -33.04 2.50 -22.70
N THR A 3 -32.77 2.62 -24.00
CA THR A 3 -31.71 1.85 -24.69
C THR A 3 -30.29 2.31 -24.34
N LEU A 4 -30.11 3.60 -24.05
CA LEU A 4 -28.83 4.16 -23.59
C LEU A 4 -28.52 3.74 -22.14
N VAL A 5 -29.54 3.66 -21.29
CA VAL A 5 -29.41 3.15 -19.92
C VAL A 5 -29.10 1.65 -19.91
N LEU A 6 -29.68 0.88 -20.84
CA LEU A 6 -29.37 -0.54 -21.00
C LEU A 6 -27.94 -0.77 -21.53
N LEU A 7 -27.47 0.04 -22.48
CA LEU A 7 -26.08 0.04 -22.94
C LEU A 7 -25.10 0.43 -21.83
N PHE A 8 -25.48 1.39 -20.97
CA PHE A 8 -24.69 1.80 -19.81
C PHE A 8 -24.68 0.71 -18.72
N ALA A 9 -25.76 -0.05 -18.55
CA ALA A 9 -25.83 -1.18 -17.62
C ALA A 9 -25.06 -2.42 -18.11
N LEU A 10 -25.04 -2.66 -19.43
CA LEU A 10 -24.24 -3.73 -20.06
C LEU A 10 -22.73 -3.44 -20.06
N LEU A 11 -22.32 -2.19 -19.88
CA LEU A 11 -20.91 -1.80 -19.67
C LEU A 11 -20.37 -2.20 -18.28
N PHE A 12 -21.23 -2.58 -17.34
CA PHE A 12 -20.83 -3.03 -15.99
C PHE A 12 -20.82 -4.55 -15.81
N THR A 13 -21.22 -5.33 -16.81
CA THR A 13 -21.12 -6.80 -16.77
C THR A 13 -19.79 -7.24 -17.40
N GLY A 14 -18.70 -6.82 -16.77
CA GLY A 14 -17.33 -7.20 -17.14
C GLY A 14 -16.91 -8.47 -16.42
N VAL A 15 -16.63 -9.49 -17.23
CA VAL A 15 -15.90 -10.75 -16.98
C VAL A 15 -15.13 -10.80 -15.66
N VAL A 16 -15.43 -11.83 -14.86
CA VAL A 16 -14.65 -12.23 -13.69
C VAL A 16 -13.29 -12.72 -14.19
N SER A 17 -12.27 -11.88 -14.08
CA SER A 17 -10.88 -12.27 -14.26
C SER A 17 -10.21 -12.25 -12.90
N PHE A 18 -9.63 -13.39 -12.51
CA PHE A 18 -8.79 -13.50 -11.32
C PHE A 18 -7.44 -12.85 -11.62
N ALA A 19 -7.38 -11.51 -11.56
CA ALA A 19 -6.13 -10.77 -11.65
C ALA A 19 -5.46 -10.75 -10.27
N GLN A 20 -4.20 -11.15 -10.21
CA GLN A 20 -3.40 -11.15 -8.99
C GLN A 20 -3.12 -9.70 -8.54
N GLN A 21 -3.12 -9.49 -7.23
CA GLN A 21 -3.13 -8.18 -6.59
C GLN A 21 -1.83 -7.99 -5.80
N ASP A 22 -1.13 -6.86 -5.99
CA ASP A 22 -0.05 -6.44 -5.08
C ASP A 22 -0.53 -6.52 -3.63
N ALA A 23 0.38 -6.89 -2.72
CA ALA A 23 0.12 -6.90 -1.29
C ALA A 23 -0.62 -5.63 -0.84
N GLN A 24 -1.75 -5.83 -0.16
CA GLN A 24 -2.60 -4.74 0.26
C GLN A 24 -2.48 -4.48 1.75
N PHE A 25 -2.13 -3.24 2.10
CA PHE A 25 -1.98 -2.79 3.48
C PHE A 25 -3.25 -2.09 3.96
N THR A 26 -3.72 -2.45 5.16
CA THR A 26 -4.85 -1.77 5.81
C THR A 26 -4.43 -0.40 6.29
N GLN A 27 -3.24 -0.32 6.87
CA GLN A 27 -2.68 0.90 7.46
C GLN A 27 -1.78 1.64 6.45
N TYR A 28 -2.18 1.67 5.18
CA TYR A 28 -1.42 2.26 4.08
C TYR A 28 -1.00 3.72 4.30
N MET A 29 -1.81 4.47 5.05
CA MET A 29 -1.56 5.87 5.43
C MET A 29 -0.30 6.07 6.28
N TYR A 30 0.19 5.02 6.94
CA TYR A 30 1.42 5.08 7.75
C TYR A 30 2.67 4.70 6.95
N ASN A 31 2.51 4.02 5.80
CA ASN A 31 3.60 3.62 4.90
C ASN A 31 3.31 3.98 3.44
N THR A 32 2.99 5.26 3.21
CA THR A 32 2.55 5.76 1.90
C THR A 32 3.63 5.66 0.83
N ILE A 33 4.91 5.54 1.18
CA ILE A 33 6.01 5.42 0.21
C ILE A 33 5.91 4.15 -0.66
N ASN A 34 5.29 3.09 -0.16
CA ASN A 34 5.05 1.87 -0.95
C ASN A 34 4.07 2.13 -2.10
N ILE A 35 3.17 3.11 -1.96
CA ILE A 35 2.09 3.38 -2.90
C ILE A 35 2.37 4.64 -3.73
N ASN A 36 3.11 5.62 -3.19
CA ASN A 36 3.40 6.86 -3.88
C ASN A 36 4.84 7.32 -3.63
N PRO A 37 5.74 7.26 -4.63
CA PRO A 37 7.14 7.67 -4.47
C PRO A 37 7.29 9.16 -4.14
N ALA A 38 6.31 10.00 -4.49
CA ALA A 38 6.34 11.43 -4.17
C ALA A 38 6.17 11.72 -2.68
N TYR A 39 5.81 10.71 -1.87
CA TYR A 39 5.75 10.82 -0.41
C TYR A 39 7.14 10.88 0.26
N ALA A 40 8.19 10.38 -0.39
CA ALA A 40 9.52 10.27 0.21
C ALA A 40 9.98 11.61 0.81
N GLY A 41 10.38 11.61 2.08
CA GLY A 41 10.85 12.81 2.79
C GLY A 41 9.76 13.83 3.19
N SER A 42 8.48 13.60 2.87
CA SER A 42 7.38 14.52 3.19
C SER A 42 7.15 14.72 4.70
N ARG A 43 7.58 13.75 5.52
CA ARG A 43 7.51 13.82 6.99
C ARG A 43 8.53 14.78 7.61
N GLY A 44 9.54 15.23 6.87
CA GLY A 44 10.52 16.19 7.37
C GLY A 44 11.54 15.62 8.36
N ALA A 45 11.60 14.30 8.51
CA ALA A 45 12.53 13.56 9.37
C ALA A 45 12.94 12.25 8.69
N LEU A 46 14.00 11.61 9.18
CA LEU A 46 14.33 10.23 8.80
C LEU A 46 13.30 9.31 9.44
N SER A 47 12.50 8.64 8.63
CA SER A 47 11.44 7.73 9.06
C SER A 47 11.79 6.31 8.67
N ILE A 48 11.81 5.41 9.64
CA ILE A 48 11.94 3.96 9.47
C ILE A 48 10.57 3.34 9.77
N PHE A 49 10.12 2.42 8.95
CA PHE A 49 8.85 1.72 9.10
C PHE A 49 9.07 0.23 8.89
N GLY A 50 8.48 -0.60 9.75
CA GLY A 50 8.44 -2.04 9.62
C GLY A 50 7.01 -2.52 9.81
N LEU A 51 6.56 -3.45 8.97
CA LEU A 51 5.22 -4.03 9.02
C LEU A 51 5.26 -5.53 8.76
N HIS A 52 4.43 -6.24 9.50
CA HIS A 52 4.14 -7.65 9.31
C HIS A 52 2.64 -7.82 9.18
N ARG A 53 2.22 -8.52 8.12
CA ARG A 53 0.82 -8.82 7.85
C ARG A 53 0.65 -10.30 7.58
N ALA A 54 -0.28 -10.92 8.30
CA ALA A 54 -0.76 -12.27 8.05
C ALA A 54 -2.22 -12.18 7.60
N GLN A 55 -2.47 -12.52 6.33
CA GLN A 55 -3.79 -12.42 5.73
C GLN A 55 -4.51 -13.76 5.77
N TRP A 56 -5.82 -13.73 5.99
CA TRP A 56 -6.69 -14.92 6.01
C TRP A 56 -6.17 -16.06 6.89
N VAL A 57 -5.90 -15.73 8.15
CA VAL A 57 -5.34 -16.68 9.13
C VAL A 57 -6.25 -17.91 9.25
N GLY A 58 -5.65 -19.10 9.16
CA GLY A 58 -6.36 -20.38 9.18
C GLY A 58 -6.46 -21.05 7.82
N LEU A 59 -6.19 -20.32 6.71
CA LEU A 59 -6.03 -20.92 5.39
C LEU A 59 -4.59 -21.40 5.19
N ASP A 60 -4.44 -22.60 4.64
CA ASP A 60 -3.12 -23.09 4.21
C ASP A 60 -2.64 -22.31 2.98
N GLY A 61 -1.36 -21.94 2.98
CA GLY A 61 -0.78 -21.10 1.94
C GLY A 61 -1.26 -19.65 1.93
N ALA A 62 -1.92 -19.15 2.99
CA ALA A 62 -2.40 -17.78 3.04
C ALA A 62 -1.26 -16.73 2.94
N PRO A 63 -1.53 -15.53 2.40
CA PRO A 63 -0.51 -14.51 2.22
C PRO A 63 0.14 -14.05 3.53
N VAL A 64 1.47 -13.98 3.54
CA VAL A 64 2.25 -13.35 4.60
C VAL A 64 3.18 -12.32 3.97
N THR A 65 3.00 -11.06 4.36
CA THR A 65 3.75 -9.94 3.81
C THR A 65 4.55 -9.24 4.91
N ASN A 66 5.82 -9.01 4.66
CA ASN A 66 6.69 -8.17 5.47
C ASN A 66 7.11 -6.95 4.66
N ALA A 67 7.08 -5.77 5.25
CA ALA A 67 7.55 -4.55 4.59
C ALA A 67 8.47 -3.77 5.52
N ILE A 68 9.61 -3.34 5.01
CA ILE A 68 10.51 -2.40 5.67
C ILE A 68 10.72 -1.23 4.74
N SER A 69 10.57 -0.01 5.23
CA SER A 69 10.87 1.19 4.46
C SER A 69 11.63 2.22 5.29
N ILE A 70 12.52 2.93 4.63
CA ILE A 70 13.30 4.02 5.20
C ILE A 70 13.17 5.19 4.24
N ASN A 71 12.81 6.37 4.73
CA ASN A 71 12.78 7.57 3.90
C ASN A 71 13.19 8.81 4.68
N THR A 72 13.79 9.77 3.99
CA THR A 72 14.31 11.00 4.60
C THR A 72 14.28 12.15 3.61
N PRO A 73 14.01 13.38 4.06
CA PRO A 73 14.39 14.56 3.29
C PRO A 73 15.93 14.68 3.23
N ILE A 74 16.45 15.21 2.13
CA ILE A 74 17.85 15.64 2.04
C ILE A 74 17.92 17.09 2.52
N ASN A 75 18.67 17.33 3.59
CA ASN A 75 18.85 18.65 4.20
C ASN A 75 19.31 19.70 3.19
N ASN A 76 18.79 20.92 3.32
CA ASN A 76 19.09 22.07 2.46
C ASN A 76 18.79 21.83 0.96
N SER A 77 17.96 20.85 0.65
CA SER A 77 17.47 20.60 -0.70
C SER A 77 15.95 20.46 -0.71
N LYS A 78 15.38 20.37 -1.91
CA LYS A 78 13.97 20.04 -2.14
C LYS A 78 13.77 18.54 -2.38
N LEU A 79 14.80 17.72 -2.18
CA LEU A 79 14.80 16.30 -2.50
C LEU A 79 14.43 15.44 -1.29
N GLY A 80 13.72 14.35 -1.54
CA GLY A 80 13.50 13.26 -0.60
C GLY A 80 13.99 11.94 -1.20
N LEU A 81 14.52 11.08 -0.35
CA LEU A 81 14.94 9.73 -0.71
C LEU A 81 14.17 8.71 0.09
N GLY A 82 13.93 7.56 -0.51
CA GLY A 82 13.48 6.39 0.23
C GLY A 82 13.94 5.08 -0.39
N ILE A 83 14.00 4.07 0.47
CA ILE A 83 14.27 2.69 0.11
C ILE A 83 13.19 1.84 0.79
N SER A 84 12.65 0.87 0.08
CA SER A 84 11.70 -0.10 0.63
C SER A 84 12.04 -1.51 0.18
N ILE A 85 11.78 -2.46 1.07
CA ILE A 85 11.87 -3.89 0.81
C ILE A 85 10.54 -4.49 1.23
N ILE A 86 9.87 -5.16 0.30
CA ILE A 86 8.67 -5.93 0.56
C ILE A 86 9.00 -7.37 0.27
N ASN A 87 8.74 -8.23 1.25
CA ASN A 87 8.80 -9.66 1.11
C ASN A 87 7.37 -10.20 1.19
N ASP A 88 6.90 -10.84 0.13
CA ASP A 88 5.56 -11.41 0.08
C ASP A 88 5.63 -12.90 -0.19
N LYS A 89 4.84 -13.67 0.56
CA LYS A 89 4.75 -15.13 0.43
C LYS A 89 3.29 -15.51 0.29
N ILE A 90 2.94 -16.13 -0.84
CA ILE A 90 1.57 -16.57 -1.13
C ILE A 90 1.64 -18.01 -1.64
N GLY A 91 1.09 -18.96 -0.89
CA GLY A 91 1.14 -20.37 -1.26
C GLY A 91 2.59 -20.82 -1.54
N PRO A 92 2.89 -21.35 -2.74
CA PRO A 92 4.24 -21.77 -3.15
C PRO A 92 5.13 -20.64 -3.68
N THR A 93 4.61 -19.41 -3.84
CA THR A 93 5.39 -18.29 -4.39
C THR A 93 6.00 -17.42 -3.30
N HIS A 94 7.17 -16.87 -3.60
CA HIS A 94 7.88 -15.88 -2.80
C HIS A 94 8.33 -14.74 -3.71
N GLU A 95 8.06 -13.51 -3.31
CA GLU A 95 8.45 -12.33 -4.06
C GLU A 95 9.16 -11.33 -3.14
N ASN A 96 10.35 -10.90 -3.57
CA ASN A 96 11.12 -9.87 -2.90
C ASN A 96 11.19 -8.65 -3.82
N THR A 97 10.51 -7.59 -3.41
CA THR A 97 10.50 -6.31 -4.10
C THR A 97 11.41 -5.35 -3.37
N ILE A 98 12.46 -4.89 -4.04
CA ILE A 98 13.35 -3.83 -3.55
C ILE A 98 13.05 -2.58 -4.36
N SER A 99 12.83 -1.45 -3.70
CA SER A 99 12.56 -0.20 -4.39
C SER A 99 13.41 0.95 -3.85
N ALA A 100 13.76 1.86 -4.76
CA ALA A 100 14.37 3.14 -4.47
C ALA A 100 13.46 4.26 -4.98
N ASP A 101 13.20 5.24 -4.13
CA ASP A 101 12.29 6.35 -4.38
C ASP A 101 13.08 7.66 -4.31
N LEU A 102 12.85 8.54 -5.30
CA LEU A 102 13.37 9.91 -5.32
C LEU A 102 12.20 10.86 -5.49
N SER A 103 12.08 11.85 -4.60
CA SER A 103 11.07 12.89 -4.67
C SER A 103 11.69 14.27 -4.82
N TYR A 104 10.99 15.19 -5.49
CA TYR A 104 11.30 16.60 -5.58
C TYR A 104 10.07 17.42 -5.16
N THR A 105 10.22 18.23 -4.13
CA THR A 105 9.14 19.00 -3.49
C THR A 105 9.21 20.47 -3.86
N ILE A 106 8.15 20.99 -4.47
CA ILE A 106 7.97 22.41 -4.80
C ILE A 106 7.02 23.03 -3.76
N PRO A 107 7.48 23.98 -2.93
CA PRO A 107 6.57 24.79 -2.11
C PRO A 107 5.71 25.66 -3.05
N THR A 108 4.41 25.37 -3.13
CA THR A 108 3.47 26.14 -3.95
C THR A 108 3.00 27.38 -3.19
N THR A 109 2.82 27.25 -1.88
CA THR A 109 2.54 28.34 -0.93
C THR A 109 3.32 28.12 0.37
N GLU A 110 3.16 28.99 1.36
CA GLU A 110 3.78 28.80 2.69
C GLU A 110 3.31 27.51 3.39
N SER A 111 2.07 27.08 3.13
CA SER A 111 1.44 25.93 3.80
C SER A 111 1.23 24.72 2.90
N VAL A 112 1.36 24.86 1.58
CA VAL A 112 1.10 23.79 0.59
C VAL A 112 2.35 23.47 -0.22
N LYS A 113 2.64 22.18 -0.33
CA LYS A 113 3.78 21.61 -1.03
C LYS A 113 3.29 20.60 -2.07
N LEU A 114 3.83 20.69 -3.27
CA LEU A 114 3.59 19.75 -4.36
C LEU A 114 4.87 18.96 -4.62
N SER A 115 4.80 17.65 -4.44
CA SER A 115 5.92 16.73 -4.65
C SER A 115 5.70 15.88 -5.89
N PHE A 116 6.77 15.68 -6.64
CA PHE A 116 6.85 14.72 -7.74
C PHE A 116 7.80 13.62 -7.31
N GLY A 117 7.51 12.38 -7.66
CA GLY A 117 8.34 11.24 -7.28
C GLY A 117 8.51 10.25 -8.42
N ILE A 118 9.68 9.64 -8.46
CA ILE A 118 9.99 8.50 -9.32
C ILE A 118 10.42 7.32 -8.45
N LYS A 119 10.09 6.12 -8.91
CA LYS A 119 10.41 4.86 -8.26
C LYS A 119 11.17 3.98 -9.24
N ALA A 120 12.21 3.32 -8.75
CA ALA A 120 12.84 2.21 -9.44
C ALA A 120 12.65 0.96 -8.56
N THR A 121 12.26 -0.14 -9.18
CA THR A 121 11.90 -1.37 -8.49
C THR A 121 12.64 -2.55 -9.10
N ALA A 122 13.07 -3.46 -8.25
CA ALA A 122 13.66 -4.75 -8.58
C ALA A 122 12.80 -5.82 -7.91
N ASN A 123 12.06 -6.59 -8.71
CA ASN A 123 11.28 -7.74 -8.23
C ASN A 123 12.09 -9.01 -8.46
N LEU A 124 12.25 -9.81 -7.41
CA LEU A 124 12.86 -11.15 -7.44
C LEU A 124 11.76 -12.14 -7.07
N PHE A 125 11.37 -12.96 -8.04
CA PHE A 125 10.29 -13.93 -7.89
C PHE A 125 10.85 -15.36 -7.83
N ASP A 126 10.37 -16.12 -6.86
CA ASP A 126 10.68 -17.52 -6.64
C ASP A 126 9.38 -18.34 -6.57
N LEU A 127 9.36 -19.50 -7.24
CA LEU A 127 8.30 -20.49 -7.14
C LEU A 127 8.85 -21.82 -6.61
N ASP A 128 8.33 -22.25 -5.47
CA ASP A 128 8.68 -23.54 -4.88
C ASP A 128 7.84 -24.67 -5.51
N VAL A 129 8.39 -25.27 -6.55
CA VAL A 129 7.78 -26.37 -7.31
C VAL A 129 7.54 -27.60 -6.43
N SER A 130 8.31 -27.81 -5.35
CA SER A 130 8.14 -28.96 -4.46
C SER A 130 6.84 -28.93 -3.66
N ARG A 131 6.21 -27.76 -3.57
CA ARG A 131 4.92 -27.55 -2.93
C ARG A 131 3.75 -27.60 -3.91
N LEU A 132 4.02 -27.79 -5.19
CA LEU A 132 3.00 -28.04 -6.21
C LEU A 132 2.67 -29.54 -6.22
N ASN A 133 1.40 -29.85 -6.47
CA ASN A 133 0.96 -31.23 -6.72
C ASN A 133 0.45 -31.33 -8.16
N PRO A 134 1.33 -31.22 -9.17
CA PRO A 134 0.90 -31.20 -10.55
C PRO A 134 0.41 -32.60 -10.97
N VAL A 135 -0.63 -32.63 -11.80
CA VAL A 135 -1.22 -33.89 -12.33
C VAL A 135 -0.26 -34.57 -13.31
N ASP A 136 0.51 -33.77 -14.04
CA ASP A 136 1.59 -34.19 -14.94
C ASP A 136 2.86 -33.37 -14.64
N ASP A 137 4.04 -33.99 -14.75
CA ASP A 137 5.32 -33.28 -14.61
C ASP A 137 5.51 -32.36 -15.82
N ASP A 138 5.25 -31.07 -15.63
CA ASP A 138 5.35 -30.05 -16.66
C ASP A 138 6.72 -29.35 -16.58
N PRO A 139 7.63 -29.56 -17.56
CA PRO A 139 8.93 -28.91 -17.60
C PRO A 139 8.88 -27.38 -17.59
N SER A 140 7.75 -26.77 -17.94
CA SER A 140 7.55 -25.32 -17.93
C SER A 140 7.37 -24.74 -16.52
N LEU A 141 7.08 -25.57 -15.52
CA LEU A 141 7.04 -25.20 -14.10
C LEU A 141 8.43 -25.26 -13.44
N HIS A 142 9.42 -25.85 -14.13
CA HIS A 142 10.83 -25.79 -13.72
C HIS A 142 11.44 -24.42 -14.10
N ASP A 143 12.45 -23.95 -13.35
CA ASP A 143 13.21 -22.70 -13.59
C ASP A 143 12.57 -21.35 -13.20
N TYR A 144 11.67 -21.31 -12.22
CA TYR A 144 11.21 -20.04 -11.60
C TYR A 144 11.97 -19.63 -10.34
N ASN A 145 13.24 -20.02 -10.20
CA ASN A 145 14.11 -19.53 -9.13
C ASN A 145 14.70 -18.18 -9.51
N ASN A 146 14.50 -17.16 -8.67
CA ASN A 146 15.04 -15.81 -8.73
C ASN A 146 14.81 -15.10 -10.08
N LYS A 147 13.60 -15.17 -10.63
CA LYS A 147 13.25 -14.37 -11.82
C LYS A 147 13.29 -12.89 -11.46
N PHE A 148 14.29 -12.21 -12.00
CA PHE A 148 14.43 -10.76 -11.88
C PHE A 148 13.56 -10.04 -12.91
N SER A 149 12.78 -9.07 -12.47
CA SER A 149 12.11 -8.12 -13.36
C SER A 149 12.23 -6.70 -12.79
N PRO A 150 12.78 -5.75 -13.56
CA PRO A 150 12.82 -4.36 -13.15
C PRO A 150 11.47 -3.69 -13.40
N ASN A 151 11.14 -2.69 -12.59
CA ASN A 151 10.01 -1.82 -12.80
C ASN A 151 10.39 -0.36 -12.53
N ILE A 152 9.58 0.55 -13.06
CA ILE A 152 9.68 1.98 -12.77
C ILE A 152 8.29 2.51 -12.43
N GLY A 153 8.23 3.53 -11.60
CA GLY A 153 7.00 4.17 -11.19
C GLY A 153 7.12 5.67 -11.07
N ALA A 154 5.97 6.33 -10.96
CA ALA A 154 5.91 7.76 -10.71
C ALA A 154 4.71 8.11 -9.83
N GLY A 155 4.80 9.28 -9.19
CA GLY A 155 3.73 9.80 -8.37
C GLY A 155 3.77 11.31 -8.26
N ILE A 156 2.61 11.86 -7.92
CA ILE A 156 2.40 13.25 -7.55
C ILE A 156 1.74 13.25 -6.18
N TYR A 157 2.18 14.15 -5.29
CA TYR A 157 1.68 14.25 -3.93
C TYR A 157 1.57 15.71 -3.52
N LEU A 158 0.34 16.20 -3.42
CA LEU A 158 0.01 17.53 -2.94
C LEU A 158 -0.32 17.43 -1.45
N HIS A 159 0.38 18.18 -0.60
CA HIS A 159 0.18 18.09 0.83
C HIS A 159 0.41 19.40 1.58
N SER A 160 -0.28 19.55 2.70
CA SER A 160 -0.08 20.61 3.69
C SER A 160 0.30 20.02 5.04
N ASP A 161 0.02 20.71 6.14
CA ASP A 161 0.12 20.14 7.49
C ASP A 161 -1.15 19.37 7.90
N ARG A 162 -2.27 19.57 7.18
CA ARG A 162 -3.58 18.99 7.51
C ARG A 162 -4.23 18.17 6.41
N ALA A 163 -3.92 18.43 5.14
CA ALA A 163 -4.51 17.72 4.01
C ALA A 163 -3.45 17.08 3.11
N TYR A 164 -3.77 15.95 2.49
CA TYR A 164 -2.99 15.39 1.40
C TYR A 164 -3.88 14.82 0.29
N LEU A 165 -3.36 14.83 -0.92
CA LEU A 165 -3.92 14.19 -2.10
C LEU A 165 -2.76 13.67 -2.95
N GLY A 166 -2.82 12.40 -3.35
CA GLY A 166 -1.75 11.76 -4.12
C GLY A 166 -2.30 10.92 -5.25
N LEU A 167 -1.63 10.98 -6.40
CA LEU A 167 -1.88 10.13 -7.55
C LEU A 167 -0.58 9.42 -7.90
N SER A 168 -0.60 8.11 -8.12
CA SER A 168 0.61 7.37 -8.42
C SER A 168 0.36 6.10 -9.23
N VAL A 169 1.43 5.69 -9.91
CA VAL A 169 1.58 4.40 -10.58
C VAL A 169 2.94 3.86 -10.13
N PRO A 170 2.99 2.97 -9.11
CA PRO A 170 4.25 2.45 -8.57
C PRO A 170 5.06 1.62 -9.55
N ASN A 171 4.37 0.96 -10.49
CA ASN A 171 4.90 0.00 -11.44
C ASN A 171 4.25 0.23 -12.81
N PHE A 172 5.01 0.67 -13.80
CA PHE A 172 4.56 0.91 -15.18
C PHE A 172 4.74 -0.30 -16.11
N ILE A 173 5.67 -1.19 -15.79
CA ILE A 173 6.03 -2.32 -16.65
C ILE A 173 5.16 -3.51 -16.26
N GLU A 174 4.36 -4.01 -17.20
CA GLU A 174 3.68 -5.29 -17.04
C GLU A 174 4.64 -6.42 -17.35
N THR A 175 4.77 -7.38 -16.44
CA THR A 175 5.56 -8.60 -16.66
C THR A 175 4.63 -9.79 -16.72
N ASN A 176 4.65 -10.53 -17.84
CA ASN A 176 4.00 -11.82 -17.94
C ASN A 176 4.99 -12.90 -17.52
N ARG A 177 4.61 -13.74 -16.56
CA ARG A 177 5.42 -14.84 -16.04
C ARG A 177 4.68 -16.16 -16.25
N TYR A 178 4.43 -16.48 -17.53
CA TYR A 178 4.05 -17.77 -18.13
C TYR A 178 3.50 -17.49 -19.54
N ASP A 179 3.95 -18.23 -20.55
CA ASP A 179 3.35 -18.23 -21.89
C ASP A 179 3.38 -19.66 -22.43
N ASP A 180 2.36 -20.44 -22.09
CA ASP A 180 1.96 -21.58 -22.89
C ASP A 180 0.49 -21.38 -23.29
N ASN A 181 0.29 -21.19 -24.60
CA ASN A 181 -0.99 -21.17 -25.31
C ASN A 181 -2.19 -20.53 -24.57
N GLU A 182 -2.17 -19.19 -24.45
CA GLU A 182 -3.29 -18.27 -24.14
C GLU A 182 -3.70 -18.04 -22.66
N VAL A 183 -3.03 -18.63 -21.66
CA VAL A 183 -3.34 -18.30 -20.24
C VAL A 183 -2.08 -18.01 -19.43
N ALA A 184 -1.71 -16.74 -19.30
CA ALA A 184 -0.68 -16.30 -18.36
C ALA A 184 -1.17 -16.49 -16.91
N ILE A 185 -0.47 -17.30 -16.12
CA ILE A 185 -0.84 -17.62 -14.73
C ILE A 185 -0.42 -16.50 -13.76
N PHE A 186 0.65 -15.75 -14.08
CA PHE A 186 1.14 -14.61 -13.29
C PHE A 186 1.38 -13.40 -14.19
N LYS A 187 0.56 -12.36 -14.02
CA LYS A 187 0.71 -11.08 -14.74
C LYS A 187 0.79 -9.93 -13.74
N GLU A 188 1.94 -9.28 -13.68
CA GLU A 188 2.07 -7.99 -13.00
C GLU A 188 1.34 -6.94 -13.84
N GLN A 189 0.30 -6.32 -13.28
CA GLN A 189 -0.52 -5.33 -13.96
C GLN A 189 -0.25 -3.93 -13.42
N ILE A 190 -0.49 -2.92 -14.28
CA ILE A 190 -0.36 -1.51 -13.88
C ILE A 190 -1.45 -1.16 -12.87
N ASN A 191 -1.01 -0.77 -11.66
CA ASN A 191 -1.88 -0.32 -10.58
C ASN A 191 -1.89 1.20 -10.47
N TYR A 192 -3.05 1.81 -10.66
CA TYR A 192 -3.26 3.25 -10.45
C TYR A 192 -3.80 3.48 -9.04
N TYR A 193 -3.14 4.35 -8.28
CA TYR A 193 -3.55 4.72 -6.93
C TYR A 193 -3.93 6.18 -6.84
N LEU A 194 -5.08 6.44 -6.22
CA LEU A 194 -5.51 7.77 -5.79
C LEU A 194 -5.73 7.73 -4.28
N ILE A 195 -4.99 8.54 -3.53
CA ILE A 195 -5.11 8.61 -2.07
C ILE A 195 -5.44 10.03 -1.65
N GLY A 196 -6.17 10.17 -0.55
CA GLY A 196 -6.38 11.47 0.07
C GLY A 196 -6.78 11.37 1.52
N GLY A 197 -6.62 12.47 2.25
CA GLY A 197 -7.02 12.55 3.64
C GLY A 197 -6.93 13.97 4.19
N TYR A 198 -7.66 14.21 5.27
CA TYR A 198 -7.67 15.49 5.96
C TYR A 198 -7.68 15.27 7.47
N VAL A 199 -7.00 16.10 8.24
CA VAL A 199 -7.00 16.06 9.71
C VAL A 199 -7.81 17.24 10.24
N PHE A 200 -8.95 16.92 10.86
CA PHE A 200 -9.80 17.87 11.58
C PHE A 200 -9.42 17.90 13.05
N ASP A 201 -9.15 19.09 13.58
CA ASP A 201 -9.02 19.33 15.03
C ASP A 201 -10.43 19.50 15.60
N LEU A 202 -11.00 18.45 16.22
CA LEU A 202 -12.35 18.49 16.80
C LEU A 202 -12.33 19.22 18.15
N THR A 203 -11.31 18.95 18.95
CA THR A 203 -11.01 19.64 20.22
C THR A 203 -9.48 19.77 20.38
N SER A 204 -9.00 20.35 21.49
CA SER A 204 -7.56 20.40 21.82
C SER A 204 -6.92 19.01 21.84
N ASP A 205 -7.70 18.01 22.24
CA ASP A 205 -7.21 16.67 22.60
C ASP A 205 -7.76 15.57 21.66
N LEU A 206 -8.63 15.92 20.72
CA LEU A 206 -9.25 14.99 19.78
C LEU A 206 -9.13 15.48 18.35
N LYS A 207 -8.53 14.64 17.50
CA LYS A 207 -8.38 14.88 16.07
C LYS A 207 -9.00 13.75 15.28
N PHE A 208 -9.63 14.07 14.15
CA PHE A 208 -10.27 13.11 13.27
C PHE A 208 -9.64 13.16 11.89
N LYS A 209 -9.18 12.01 11.39
CA LYS A 209 -8.58 11.80 10.08
C LYS A 209 -9.42 10.86 9.24
N PRO A 210 -10.37 11.39 8.44
CA PRO A 210 -10.90 10.66 7.31
C PRO A 210 -9.83 10.56 6.21
N ALA A 211 -9.71 9.37 5.62
CA ALA A 211 -8.85 9.13 4.49
C ALA A 211 -9.50 8.13 3.52
N PHE A 212 -9.09 8.20 2.27
CA PHE A 212 -9.50 7.25 1.25
C PHE A 212 -8.31 6.80 0.41
N MET A 213 -8.46 5.62 -0.18
CA MET A 213 -7.56 5.09 -1.20
C MET A 213 -8.39 4.38 -2.25
N THR A 214 -8.18 4.74 -3.50
CA THR A 214 -8.73 4.04 -4.65
C THR A 214 -7.60 3.36 -5.40
N LYS A 215 -7.75 2.07 -5.66
CA LYS A 215 -6.87 1.27 -6.53
C LYS A 215 -7.66 0.87 -7.77
N MET A 216 -7.11 1.17 -8.94
CA MET A 216 -7.70 0.80 -10.23
C MET A 216 -6.70 -0.02 -11.02
N VAL A 217 -7.16 -1.15 -11.55
CA VAL A 217 -6.37 -2.10 -12.35
C VAL A 217 -7.20 -2.48 -13.56
N LYS A 218 -6.56 -2.59 -14.73
CA LYS A 218 -7.28 -2.91 -15.97
C LYS A 218 -7.79 -4.36 -15.92
N GLY A 219 -9.12 -4.52 -15.94
CA GLY A 219 -9.75 -5.84 -15.95
C GLY A 219 -10.08 -6.41 -14.57
N ALA A 220 -9.87 -5.62 -13.50
CA ALA A 220 -10.34 -5.95 -12.15
C ALA A 220 -11.40 -4.94 -11.68
N PRO A 221 -12.31 -5.33 -10.76
CA PRO A 221 -13.23 -4.40 -10.12
C PRO A 221 -12.49 -3.24 -9.44
N LEU A 222 -13.09 -2.04 -9.47
CA LEU A 222 -12.56 -0.89 -8.76
C LEU A 222 -12.51 -1.19 -7.26
N GLN A 223 -11.38 -0.89 -6.63
CA GLN A 223 -11.23 -1.05 -5.19
C GLN A 223 -11.17 0.31 -4.51
N VAL A 224 -12.02 0.52 -3.52
CA VAL A 224 -12.09 1.75 -2.73
C VAL A 224 -12.01 1.40 -1.26
N ASP A 225 -11.07 2.01 -0.57
CA ASP A 225 -10.87 1.94 0.88
C ASP A 225 -11.23 3.30 1.48
N LEU A 226 -12.11 3.31 2.46
CA LEU A 226 -12.49 4.48 3.24
C LEU A 226 -12.14 4.22 4.70
N SER A 227 -11.39 5.11 5.31
CA SER A 227 -11.01 5.00 6.72
C SER A 227 -11.33 6.28 7.50
N GLY A 228 -11.63 6.10 8.77
CA GLY A 228 -11.80 7.17 9.75
C GLY A 228 -10.99 6.85 10.99
N ASN A 229 -10.02 7.69 11.32
CA ASN A 229 -9.13 7.53 12.47
C ASN A 229 -9.31 8.67 13.46
N PHE A 230 -9.47 8.35 14.73
CA PHE A 230 -9.52 9.31 15.83
C PHE A 230 -8.23 9.24 16.63
N MET A 231 -7.55 10.37 16.73
CA MET A 231 -6.36 10.56 17.53
C MET A 231 -6.74 11.28 18.82
N ILE A 232 -6.40 10.69 19.97
CA ILE A 232 -6.75 11.13 21.30
C ILE A 232 -5.46 11.47 22.07
N ASN A 233 -5.39 12.68 22.64
CA ASN A 233 -4.27 13.20 23.43
C ASN A 233 -2.90 13.08 22.74
N GLU A 234 -2.87 13.09 21.40
CA GLU A 234 -1.67 12.87 20.59
C GLU A 234 -0.93 11.55 20.87
N LYS A 235 -1.61 10.59 21.52
CA LYS A 235 -1.02 9.34 21.98
C LYS A 235 -1.72 8.10 21.46
N PHE A 236 -3.04 8.10 21.43
CA PHE A 236 -3.82 6.93 21.06
C PHE A 236 -4.54 7.18 19.75
N VAL A 237 -4.50 6.22 18.84
CA VAL A 237 -5.31 6.22 17.63
C VAL A 237 -6.27 5.06 17.66
N LEU A 238 -7.55 5.32 17.38
CA LEU A 238 -8.54 4.29 17.12
C LEU A 238 -9.14 4.59 15.76
N GLY A 239 -9.22 3.59 14.89
CA GLY A 239 -9.70 3.76 13.55
C GLY A 239 -10.57 2.60 13.09
N ILE A 240 -11.42 2.92 12.13
CA ILE A 240 -12.18 1.93 11.36
C ILE A 240 -11.91 2.18 9.89
N ALA A 241 -11.90 1.12 9.10
CA ALA A 241 -11.86 1.22 7.65
C ALA A 241 -12.85 0.26 7.02
N TYR A 242 -13.36 0.63 5.86
CA TYR A 242 -14.20 -0.20 5.02
C TYR A 242 -13.61 -0.24 3.63
N ARG A 243 -13.18 -1.43 3.22
CA ARG A 243 -12.70 -1.72 1.88
C ARG A 243 -13.83 -2.37 1.11
N TRP A 244 -14.32 -1.64 0.12
CA TRP A 244 -15.49 -2.05 -0.65
C TRP A 244 -15.32 -3.44 -1.23
N SER A 245 -16.26 -4.33 -0.91
CA SER A 245 -16.34 -5.71 -1.40
C SER A 245 -15.14 -6.57 -1.01
N ALA A 246 -14.45 -6.20 0.08
CA ALA A 246 -13.32 -6.92 0.60
C ALA A 246 -13.44 -7.08 2.12
N ALA A 247 -13.27 -6.01 2.91
CA ALA A 247 -13.13 -6.14 4.35
C ALA A 247 -13.63 -4.94 5.15
N LEU A 248 -13.99 -5.19 6.41
CA LEU A 248 -14.17 -4.19 7.46
C LEU A 248 -12.99 -4.30 8.42
N SER A 249 -12.31 -3.19 8.69
CA SER A 249 -11.10 -3.16 9.50
C SER A 249 -11.29 -2.36 10.77
N ALA A 250 -10.71 -2.86 11.87
CA ALA A 250 -10.50 -2.12 13.11
C ALA A 250 -9.00 -1.86 13.29
N MET A 251 -8.64 -0.66 13.69
CA MET A 251 -7.25 -0.23 13.86
C MET A 251 -7.05 0.42 15.21
N ALA A 252 -5.91 0.15 15.83
CA ALA A 252 -5.47 0.80 17.05
C ALA A 252 -3.99 1.16 16.92
N GLY A 253 -3.61 2.33 17.43
CA GLY A 253 -2.24 2.80 17.40
C GLY A 253 -1.86 3.52 18.68
N PHE A 254 -0.58 3.48 19.01
CA PHE A 254 -0.04 4.06 20.22
C PHE A 254 1.32 4.73 19.99
N GLN A 255 1.41 6.00 20.38
CA GLN A 255 2.64 6.79 20.40
C GLN A 255 3.39 6.50 21.71
N VAL A 256 4.33 5.55 21.64
CA VAL A 256 5.12 5.10 22.80
C VAL A 256 6.08 6.20 23.27
N SER A 257 6.71 6.90 22.33
CA SER A 257 7.62 8.02 22.59
C SER A 257 7.51 9.04 21.47
N GLU A 258 8.22 10.18 21.55
CA GLU A 258 8.18 11.18 20.47
C GLU A 258 8.62 10.65 19.09
N GLY A 259 9.45 9.59 19.06
CA GLY A 259 9.95 8.99 17.83
C GLY A 259 9.32 7.64 17.50
N LEU A 260 8.77 6.92 18.48
CA LEU A 260 8.28 5.55 18.30
C LEU A 260 6.74 5.50 18.30
N TYR A 261 6.18 4.95 17.23
CA TYR A 261 4.75 4.73 17.05
C TYR A 261 4.49 3.29 16.63
N ILE A 262 3.52 2.64 17.25
CA ILE A 262 3.15 1.24 16.99
C ILE A 262 1.69 1.20 16.59
N GLY A 263 1.35 0.37 15.62
CA GLY A 263 -0.02 0.17 15.15
C GLY A 263 -0.36 -1.29 15.00
N TYR A 264 -1.64 -1.59 15.20
CA TYR A 264 -2.25 -2.88 14.97
C TYR A 264 -3.57 -2.70 14.22
N GLY A 265 -3.77 -3.51 13.19
CA GLY A 265 -4.99 -3.59 12.40
C GLY A 265 -5.50 -5.02 12.37
N TYR A 266 -6.81 -5.16 12.46
CA TYR A 266 -7.51 -6.41 12.21
C TYR A 266 -8.52 -6.19 11.10
N ASP A 267 -8.46 -7.02 10.05
CA ASP A 267 -9.44 -7.02 8.97
C ASP A 267 -10.35 -8.22 9.09
N TRP A 268 -11.64 -7.93 9.13
CA TRP A 268 -12.69 -8.92 8.99
C TRP A 268 -13.14 -8.95 7.53
N GLU A 269 -13.02 -10.11 6.90
CA GLU A 269 -13.48 -10.30 5.53
C GLU A 269 -15.01 -10.16 5.43
N THR A 270 -15.47 -9.45 4.41
CA THR A 270 -16.91 -9.27 4.10
C THR A 270 -17.35 -10.13 2.92
N THR A 271 -16.41 -10.89 2.36
CA THR A 271 -16.61 -11.78 1.21
C THR A 271 -16.98 -13.20 1.69
N ASN A 272 -17.35 -14.08 0.75
CA ASN A 272 -17.60 -15.49 1.05
C ASN A 272 -16.41 -16.21 1.70
N LEU A 273 -15.21 -15.64 1.61
CA LEU A 273 -14.00 -16.16 2.22
C LEU A 273 -14.05 -16.11 3.75
N ASP A 274 -14.89 -15.25 4.34
CA ASP A 274 -15.07 -15.11 5.79
C ASP A 274 -15.36 -16.46 6.49
N ASN A 275 -16.09 -17.36 5.83
CA ASN A 275 -16.44 -18.67 6.40
C ASN A 275 -15.23 -19.63 6.54
N TYR A 276 -14.08 -19.28 5.97
CA TYR A 276 -12.91 -20.18 5.86
C TYR A 276 -11.65 -19.59 6.50
N ASN A 277 -11.71 -18.39 7.06
CA ASN A 277 -10.56 -17.76 7.70
C ASN A 277 -10.97 -17.02 8.99
N SER A 278 -9.99 -16.70 9.83
CA SER A 278 -10.19 -16.01 11.11
C SER A 278 -9.82 -14.51 11.04
N GLY A 279 -9.87 -13.92 9.85
CA GLY A 279 -9.48 -12.54 9.57
C GLY A 279 -8.00 -12.37 9.21
N SER A 280 -7.60 -11.12 9.06
CA SER A 280 -6.22 -10.72 8.75
C SER A 280 -5.66 -9.80 9.83
N HIS A 281 -4.40 -10.01 10.19
CA HIS A 281 -3.73 -9.26 11.24
C HIS A 281 -2.57 -8.46 10.65
N GLU A 282 -2.44 -7.21 11.04
CA GLU A 282 -1.38 -6.31 10.58
C GLU A 282 -0.77 -5.59 11.77
N VAL A 283 0.53 -5.74 11.98
CA VAL A 283 1.30 -5.01 13.00
C VAL A 283 2.32 -4.16 12.30
N PHE A 284 2.50 -2.92 12.75
CA PHE A 284 3.62 -2.10 12.30
C PHE A 284 4.29 -1.36 13.45
N LEU A 285 5.54 -0.98 13.17
CA LEU A 285 6.34 -0.08 13.98
C LEU A 285 6.90 1.02 13.08
N ARG A 286 6.78 2.26 13.53
CA ARG A 286 7.37 3.44 12.89
C ARG A 286 8.30 4.13 13.88
N TYR A 287 9.51 4.42 13.43
CA TYR A 287 10.51 5.13 14.21
C TYR A 287 11.06 6.34 13.45
N GLU A 288 11.07 7.51 14.09
CA GLU A 288 11.55 8.76 13.51
C GLU A 288 12.80 9.28 14.21
N LEU A 289 13.80 9.62 13.41
CA LEU A 289 15.10 10.14 13.81
C LEU A 289 15.29 11.56 13.25
N PHE A 290 16.02 12.39 14.00
CA PHE A 290 16.42 13.75 13.59
C PHE A 290 15.25 14.62 13.11
N LYS A 291 14.30 14.93 14.00
CA LYS A 291 13.23 15.91 13.73
C LYS A 291 13.87 17.26 13.43
N ASN A 292 14.03 17.61 12.15
CA ASN A 292 14.85 18.74 11.74
C ASN A 292 14.20 20.11 11.97
N ASN A 293 13.20 20.19 12.87
CA ASN A 293 12.60 21.42 13.35
C ASN A 293 12.04 21.21 14.76
N LYS A 294 12.38 22.10 15.70
CA LYS A 294 11.75 22.26 17.03
C LYS A 294 10.23 22.57 16.98
N LYS A 295 9.58 22.43 15.82
CA LYS A 295 8.20 22.84 15.52
C LYS A 295 7.31 21.75 14.91
N MET A 296 7.73 20.48 14.93
CA MET A 296 6.77 19.38 14.74
C MET A 296 6.40 18.81 16.11
N THR A 297 5.60 19.58 16.84
CA THR A 297 4.95 19.17 18.08
C THR A 297 3.79 18.20 17.81
N THR A 298 3.37 18.08 16.55
CA THR A 298 2.22 17.30 16.11
C THR A 298 2.61 16.27 15.05
N PRO A 299 2.17 15.00 15.17
CA PRO A 299 2.38 13.99 14.14
C PRO A 299 1.70 14.43 12.84
N ARG A 300 2.50 14.73 11.81
CA ARG A 300 1.98 15.14 10.50
C ARG A 300 1.17 13.98 9.90
N PHE A 301 -0.11 14.25 9.66
CA PHE A 301 -1.10 13.27 9.20
C PHE A 301 -1.33 12.06 10.12
N PHE A 302 -0.81 12.06 11.35
CA PHE A 302 -0.71 10.92 12.27
C PHE A 302 -0.11 9.65 11.67
#